data_AF-A0A918RU84-F1
#
_entry.id   AF-A0A918RU84-F1
#
_cell.length_a   1.000
_cell.length_b   1.000
_cell.length_c   1.000
_cell.angle_alpha   90.00
_cell.angle_beta   90.00
_cell.angle_gamma   90.00
#
_symmetry.space_group_name_H-M   'P 1'
#
loop_
_entity.id
_entity.type
_entity.pdbx_description
1 polymer ?
#
loop_
_entity_poly.entity_id
_entity_poly.type
_entity_poly.pdbx_seq_one_letter_code
_entity_poly.pdbx_strand_id
1 'polypeptide(L)'
;MPKPWVDGVPAGAPSVTRGTQVNEKLEKFLKVYLEMEQAYDTRGYLRPTLHAFKQEYVDAVREGLQTVLRTRELSVGDYERLTDIEFSDEDSLYEYLGAMYRYLFEGQEEQPVPPEA
;
A
#
# COMPACT_ATOMS: atom_id res chain seq x y z
N MET A 1 -22.86 -29.37 49.08
CA MET A 1 -21.84 -30.02 48.22
C MET A 1 -21.65 -29.18 46.96
N PRO A 2 -20.52 -28.49 46.76
CA PRO A 2 -20.20 -27.88 45.48
C PRO A 2 -19.30 -28.81 44.65
N LYS A 3 -19.67 -29.03 43.38
CA LYS A 3 -18.88 -29.81 42.43
C LYS A 3 -17.74 -28.97 41.84
N PRO A 4 -16.64 -29.64 41.41
CA PRO A 4 -15.41 -29.00 40.96
C PRO A 4 -15.45 -28.73 39.45
N TRP A 5 -14.58 -27.85 38.96
CA TRP A 5 -13.60 -28.11 37.89
C TRP A 5 -12.87 -26.80 37.57
N VAL A 6 -11.55 -26.84 37.78
CA VAL A 6 -10.57 -26.02 37.06
C VAL A 6 -10.11 -26.87 35.88
N ASP A 7 -9.96 -26.27 34.70
CA ASP A 7 -8.80 -26.51 33.82
C ASP A 7 -8.91 -25.67 32.53
N GLY A 8 -7.87 -24.87 32.30
CA GLY A 8 -7.34 -24.55 30.97
C GLY A 8 -8.22 -23.75 30.02
N VAL A 9 -8.35 -22.44 30.24
CA VAL A 9 -8.52 -21.52 29.11
C VAL A 9 -7.12 -21.26 28.55
N PRO A 10 -6.78 -21.66 27.30
CA PRO A 10 -5.56 -21.18 26.69
C PRO A 10 -5.68 -19.67 26.58
N ALA A 11 -4.66 -18.96 27.09
CA ALA A 11 -4.47 -17.54 26.84
C ALA A 11 -4.59 -17.33 25.32
N GLY A 12 -5.72 -16.73 24.91
CA GLY A 12 -5.91 -16.25 23.56
C GLY A 12 -4.72 -15.37 23.25
N ALA A 13 -3.93 -15.80 22.26
CA ALA A 13 -2.83 -15.04 21.71
C ALA A 13 -3.27 -13.58 21.49
N PRO A 14 -2.36 -12.60 21.60
CA PRO A 14 -2.68 -11.28 21.09
C PRO A 14 -3.13 -11.47 19.65
N SER A 15 -4.39 -11.14 19.35
CA SER A 15 -4.84 -10.86 18.00
C SER A 15 -4.03 -9.68 17.54
N VAL A 16 -2.84 -9.95 17.01
CA VAL A 16 -2.13 -9.00 16.18
C VAL A 16 -2.98 -8.96 14.92
N THR A 17 -3.94 -8.03 14.91
CA THR A 17 -4.32 -7.41 13.65
C THR A 17 -3.01 -6.90 13.10
N ARG A 18 -2.35 -7.67 12.21
CA ARG A 18 -1.20 -7.17 11.46
C ARG A 18 -1.79 -6.08 10.58
N GLY A 19 -1.86 -4.87 11.11
CA GLY A 19 -1.94 -3.69 10.28
C GLY A 19 -0.76 -3.78 9.34
N THR A 20 -1.04 -3.86 8.05
CA THR A 20 -0.05 -3.93 6.99
C THR A 20 1.04 -2.91 7.27
N GLN A 21 2.27 -3.37 7.50
CA GLN A 21 3.37 -2.48 7.90
C GLN A 21 3.98 -1.82 6.67
N VAL A 22 3.20 -0.97 6.01
CA VAL A 22 3.73 -0.01 5.04
C VAL A 22 4.54 1.02 5.83
N ASN A 23 5.70 1.46 5.34
CA ASN A 23 6.40 2.53 6.05
C ASN A 23 5.61 3.84 5.95
N GLU A 24 5.73 4.70 6.97
CA GLU A 24 4.94 5.93 7.10
C GLU A 24 5.06 6.88 5.89
N LYS A 25 6.21 6.90 5.20
CA LYS A 25 6.42 7.78 4.05
C LYS A 25 5.70 7.26 2.82
N LEU A 26 5.73 5.94 2.60
CA LEU A 26 4.94 5.33 1.55
C LEU A 26 3.44 5.48 1.85
N GLU A 27 2.98 5.17 3.07
CA GLU A 27 1.56 5.33 3.43
C GLU A 27 1.07 6.75 3.17
N LYS A 28 1.82 7.76 3.60
CA LYS A 28 1.51 9.16 3.31
C LYS A 28 1.51 9.45 1.81
N PHE A 29 2.47 8.91 1.06
CA PHE A 29 2.53 9.10 -0.38
C PHE A 29 1.29 8.52 -1.07
N LEU A 30 0.91 7.28 -0.75
CA LEU A 30 -0.29 6.64 -1.29
C LEU A 30 -1.54 7.49 -1.00
N LYS A 31 -1.70 7.89 0.27
CA LYS A 31 -2.86 8.65 0.72
C LYS A 31 -3.01 10.04 0.09
N VAL A 32 -1.90 10.73 -0.18
CA VAL A 32 -1.94 12.13 -0.63
C VAL A 32 -1.82 12.25 -2.15
N TYR A 33 -1.08 11.35 -2.78
CA TYR A 33 -0.71 11.48 -4.19
C TYR A 33 -1.25 10.36 -5.08
N LEU A 34 -1.81 9.31 -4.49
CA LEU A 34 -2.50 8.24 -5.20
C LEU A 34 -3.93 8.03 -4.67
N GLU A 35 -4.52 9.03 -4.02
CA GLU A 35 -5.97 9.04 -3.81
C GLU A 35 -6.71 9.11 -5.16
N MET A 36 -7.98 8.69 -5.19
CA MET A 36 -8.80 8.58 -6.38
C MET A 36 -8.57 9.72 -7.39
N GLU A 37 -8.78 10.98 -7.00
CA GLU A 37 -8.64 12.12 -7.93
C GLU A 37 -7.22 12.24 -8.53
N GLN A 38 -6.18 11.98 -7.73
CA GLN A 38 -4.79 12.15 -8.15
C GLN A 38 -4.27 10.95 -8.95
N ALA A 39 -4.74 9.75 -8.63
CA ALA A 39 -4.34 8.54 -9.35
C ALA A 39 -4.84 8.54 -10.81
N TYR A 40 -6.03 9.12 -11.06
CA TYR A 40 -6.57 9.29 -12.41
C TYR A 40 -6.00 10.50 -13.15
N ASP A 41 -5.27 11.41 -12.49
CA ASP A 41 -4.55 12.50 -13.16
C ASP A 41 -3.21 12.00 -13.74
N THR A 42 -3.26 11.51 -14.99
CA THR A 42 -2.11 10.97 -15.71
C THR A 42 -1.34 12.01 -16.55
N ARG A 43 -1.51 13.31 -16.28
CA ARG A 43 -0.80 14.39 -17.00
C ARG A 43 0.71 14.43 -16.78
N GLY A 44 1.27 13.48 -16.02
CA GLY A 44 2.71 13.31 -15.82
C GLY A 44 3.30 14.12 -14.67
N TYR A 45 2.48 14.74 -13.83
CA TYR A 45 2.97 15.58 -12.72
C TYR A 45 3.43 14.79 -11.50
N LEU A 46 3.00 13.53 -11.35
CA LEU A 46 3.26 12.74 -10.15
C LEU A 46 4.75 12.45 -9.95
N ARG A 47 5.47 11.99 -10.98
CA ARG A 47 6.91 11.71 -10.88
C ARG A 47 7.72 12.98 -10.57
N PRO A 48 7.58 14.11 -11.30
CA PRO A 48 8.22 15.37 -10.94
C PRO A 48 7.91 15.81 -9.51
N THR A 49 6.65 15.65 -9.06
CA THR A 49 6.23 16.00 -7.70
C THR A 49 6.96 15.17 -6.65
N LEU A 50 7.05 13.85 -6.81
CA LEU A 50 7.79 12.99 -5.89
C LEU A 50 9.27 13.40 -5.81
N HIS A 51 9.92 13.61 -6.96
CA HIS A 51 11.35 13.95 -7.02
C HIS A 51 11.68 15.39 -6.62
N ALA A 52 10.67 16.24 -6.35
CA ALA A 52 10.86 17.55 -5.76
C ALA A 52 11.06 17.50 -4.22
N PHE A 53 10.72 16.39 -3.58
CA PHE A 53 10.99 16.18 -2.15
C PHE A 53 12.47 15.92 -1.87
N LYS A 54 12.84 15.94 -0.58
CA LYS A 54 14.18 15.55 -0.14
C LYS A 54 14.48 14.10 -0.50
N GLN A 55 15.74 13.81 -0.81
CA GLN A 55 16.19 12.49 -1.23
C GLN A 55 15.79 11.38 -0.23
N GLU A 56 15.87 11.65 1.08
CA GLU A 56 15.52 10.65 2.10
C GLU A 56 14.04 10.26 2.06
N TYR A 57 13.16 11.19 1.67
CA TYR A 57 11.74 10.90 1.47
C TYR A 57 11.54 10.04 0.21
N VAL A 58 12.20 10.39 -0.88
CA VAL A 58 12.13 9.65 -2.15
C VAL A 58 12.62 8.22 -1.97
N ASP A 59 13.75 8.04 -1.26
CA ASP A 59 14.32 6.73 -0.97
C ASP A 59 13.39 5.89 -0.07
N ALA A 60 12.80 6.49 0.97
CA ALA A 60 11.83 5.80 1.82
C ALA A 60 10.56 5.34 1.07
N VAL A 61 10.06 6.16 0.14
CA VAL A 61 8.93 5.77 -0.74
C VAL A 61 9.35 4.62 -1.66
N ARG A 62 10.54 4.69 -2.27
CA ARG A 62 11.07 3.64 -3.14
C ARG A 62 11.21 2.31 -2.40
N GLU A 63 11.89 2.30 -1.25
CA GLU A 63 12.13 1.10 -0.44
C GLU A 63 10.82 0.50 0.09
N GLY A 64 9.87 1.35 0.48
CA GLY A 64 8.53 0.94 0.85
C GLY A 64 7.84 0.20 -0.27
N LEU A 65 7.85 0.77 -1.48
CA LEU A 65 7.12 0.21 -2.61
C LEU A 65 7.77 -1.11 -3.07
N GLN A 66 9.09 -1.18 -3.08
CA GLN A 66 9.83 -2.43 -3.32
C GLN A 66 9.49 -3.51 -2.29
N THR A 67 9.34 -3.13 -1.02
CA THR A 67 8.99 -4.08 0.05
C THR A 67 7.58 -4.60 -0.14
N VAL A 68 6.60 -3.72 -0.39
CA VAL A 68 5.21 -4.12 -0.69
C VAL A 68 5.17 -5.06 -1.89
N LEU A 69 5.83 -4.72 -3.00
CA LEU A 69 5.88 -5.56 -4.20
C LEU A 69 6.51 -6.94 -3.92
N ARG A 70 7.49 -7.02 -3.03
CA ARG A 70 8.18 -8.26 -2.67
C ARG A 70 7.38 -9.13 -1.70
N THR A 71 6.80 -8.56 -0.65
CA THR A 71 6.12 -9.32 0.41
C THR A 71 4.67 -9.62 0.08
N ARG A 72 4.07 -8.82 -0.79
CA ARG A 72 2.65 -8.85 -1.15
C ARG A 72 1.70 -8.82 0.07
N GLU A 73 2.06 -8.05 1.10
CA GLU A 73 1.27 -7.98 2.34
C GLU A 73 0.17 -6.91 2.32
N LEU A 74 0.17 -6.00 1.34
CA LEU A 74 -0.87 -4.98 1.18
C LEU A 74 -2.08 -5.57 0.46
N SER A 75 -3.20 -5.69 1.18
CA SER A 75 -4.44 -6.20 0.60
C SER A 75 -5.19 -5.12 -0.17
N VAL A 76 -6.11 -5.54 -1.06
CA VAL A 76 -7.02 -4.61 -1.77
C VAL A 76 -7.79 -3.72 -0.80
N GLY A 77 -8.32 -4.28 0.30
CA GLY A 77 -9.09 -3.52 1.28
C GLY A 77 -8.23 -2.55 2.10
N ASP A 78 -6.94 -2.82 2.30
CA ASP A 78 -6.03 -1.85 2.93
C ASP A 78 -5.75 -0.69 1.98
N TYR A 79 -5.48 -1.00 0.70
CA TYR A 79 -5.19 0.00 -0.32
C TYR A 79 -6.40 0.91 -0.58
N GLU A 80 -7.59 0.32 -0.71
CA GLU A 80 -8.86 1.03 -0.87
C GLU A 80 -9.08 2.00 0.29
N ARG A 81 -8.94 1.56 1.55
CA ARG A 81 -9.08 2.45 2.72
C ARG A 81 -8.07 3.60 2.75
N LEU A 82 -6.94 3.48 2.05
CA LEU A 82 -5.92 4.53 1.97
C LEU A 82 -6.17 5.51 0.82
N THR A 83 -6.82 5.07 -0.25
CA THR A 83 -6.82 5.77 -1.55
C THR A 83 -8.19 5.97 -2.18
N ASP A 84 -9.22 5.33 -1.66
CA ASP A 84 -10.56 5.22 -2.23
C ASP A 84 -10.57 4.61 -3.65
N ILE A 85 -9.58 3.77 -3.98
CA ILE A 85 -9.49 3.05 -5.26
C ILE A 85 -9.72 1.57 -5.02
N GLU A 86 -10.70 1.04 -5.75
CA GLU A 86 -11.08 -0.37 -5.70
C GLU A 86 -10.28 -1.22 -6.71
N PHE A 87 -10.07 -2.49 -6.37
CA PHE A 87 -9.46 -3.49 -7.24
C PHE A 87 -10.24 -4.80 -7.11
N SER A 88 -10.39 -5.54 -8.21
CA SER A 88 -11.09 -6.84 -8.24
C SER A 88 -10.39 -7.93 -7.41
N ASP A 89 -9.06 -7.89 -7.38
CA ASP A 89 -8.21 -8.89 -6.74
C ASP A 89 -6.81 -8.33 -6.45
N GLU A 90 -6.04 -9.05 -5.63
CA GLU A 90 -4.68 -8.64 -5.28
C GLU A 90 -3.74 -8.64 -6.50
N ASP A 91 -3.92 -9.54 -7.47
CA ASP A 91 -3.05 -9.58 -8.65
C ASP A 91 -3.15 -8.28 -9.44
N SER A 92 -4.36 -7.78 -9.67
CA SER A 92 -4.63 -6.49 -10.31
C SER A 92 -4.01 -5.30 -9.54
N LEU A 93 -4.07 -5.33 -8.21
CA LEU A 93 -3.41 -4.32 -7.36
C LEU A 93 -1.90 -4.33 -7.56
N TYR A 94 -1.27 -5.50 -7.49
CA TYR A 94 0.18 -5.61 -7.59
C TYR A 94 0.71 -5.35 -9.00
N GLU A 95 -0.07 -5.66 -10.05
CA GLU A 95 0.25 -5.24 -11.42
C GLU A 95 0.27 -3.72 -11.54
N TYR A 96 -0.73 -3.04 -10.99
CA TYR A 96 -0.80 -1.59 -10.94
C TYR A 96 0.37 -0.98 -10.13
N LEU A 97 0.63 -1.47 -8.91
CA LEU A 97 1.73 -0.98 -8.07
C LEU A 97 3.10 -1.22 -8.74
N GLY A 98 3.26 -2.33 -9.46
CA GLY A 98 4.47 -2.63 -10.21
C GLY A 98 4.67 -1.66 -11.38
N ALA A 99 3.61 -1.37 -12.13
CA ALA A 99 3.65 -0.34 -13.17
C ALA A 99 3.96 1.06 -12.58
N MET A 100 3.38 1.38 -11.43
CA MET A 100 3.60 2.66 -10.75
C MET A 100 5.06 2.82 -10.31
N TYR A 101 5.64 1.75 -9.75
CA TYR A 101 7.07 1.73 -9.39
C TYR A 101 7.97 2.00 -10.61
N ARG A 102 7.71 1.33 -11.73
CA ARG A 102 8.47 1.54 -12.98
C ARG A 102 8.36 2.97 -13.50
N TYR A 103 7.16 3.55 -13.45
CA TYR A 103 6.93 4.94 -13.83
C TYR A 103 7.72 5.92 -12.94
N LEU A 104 7.61 5.77 -11.62
CA LEU A 104 8.23 6.68 -10.64
C LEU A 104 9.76 6.58 -10.61
N PHE A 105 10.33 5.40 -10.84
CA PHE A 105 11.74 5.14 -10.54
C PHE A 105 12.57 4.52 -11.68
N GLU A 106 11.96 3.88 -12.67
CA GLU A 106 12.68 3.16 -13.74
C GLU A 106 12.54 3.82 -15.12
N GLY A 107 11.89 4.99 -15.19
CA GLY A 107 11.83 5.78 -16.42
C GLY A 107 10.77 5.34 -17.40
N GLN A 108 9.80 4.50 -17.00
CA GLN A 108 8.60 4.28 -17.81
C GLN A 108 7.91 5.63 -18.08
N GLU A 109 7.50 5.85 -19.33
CA GLU A 109 7.04 7.16 -19.80
C GLU A 109 5.65 7.51 -19.28
N GLU A 110 4.73 6.55 -19.34
CA GLU A 110 3.32 6.73 -19.00
C GLU A 110 3.02 6.34 -17.56
N GLN A 111 2.29 7.22 -16.86
CA GLN A 111 1.71 6.93 -15.55
C GLN A 111 0.59 5.90 -15.73
N PRO A 112 0.62 4.76 -15.03
CA PRO A 112 -0.47 3.80 -15.11
C PRO A 112 -1.74 4.39 -14.51
N VAL A 113 -2.87 4.07 -15.13
CA VAL A 113 -4.21 4.37 -14.62
C VAL A 113 -4.65 3.18 -13.75
N PRO A 114 -5.32 3.40 -12.60
CA PRO A 114 -6.02 2.32 -11.92
C PRO A 114 -7.02 1.62 -12.86
N PRO A 115 -7.26 0.31 -12.71
CA PRO A 115 -8.29 -0.38 -13.48
C PRO A 115 -9.68 0.18 -13.14
N GLU A 116 -10.60 0.11 -14.10
CA GLU A 116 -12.02 0.29 -13.81
C GLU A 116 -12.48 -0.97 -13.04
N ALA A 117 -12.85 -0.79 -11.76
CA ALA A 117 -13.30 -1.85 -10.88
C ALA A 117 -14.70 -2.37 -11.23
#